data_AF-A0A9E4V3R3-F1
#
_entry.id   AF-A0A9E4V3R3-F1
#
_cell.length_a   1.000
_cell.length_b   1.000
_cell.length_c   1.000
_cell.angle_alpha   90.00
_cell.angle_beta   90.00
_cell.angle_gamma   90.00
#
_symmetry.space_group_name_H-M   'P 1'
#
loop_
_entity.id
_entity.type
_entity.pdbx_description
1 polymer ?
#
loop_
_entity_poly.entity_id
_entity_poly.type
_entity_poly.pdbx_seq_one_letter_code
_entity_poly.pdbx_strand_id
1 'polypeptide(L)'
;RKLRYIITPEGISLRARLTVAYVENSMHLYRESRRQAREALQAAAQRGIHSIMIDGEGDIADVARLTCLEQGFEVVSDGQDGAIGILEIRGQKIRMSEPVKE
;
A
#
# COMPACT_ATOMS: atom_id res chain seq x y z
N ARG A 1 5.25 11.00 -36.75
CA ARG A 1 6.26 11.93 -36.19
C ARG A 1 6.89 11.43 -34.87
N LYS A 2 6.14 10.90 -33.89
CA LYS A 2 6.69 10.40 -32.59
C LYS A 2 7.73 9.27 -32.71
N LEU A 3 7.52 8.30 -33.60
CA LEU A 3 8.44 7.16 -33.79
C LEU A 3 9.87 7.58 -34.16
N ARG A 4 10.03 8.58 -35.06
CA ARG A 4 11.35 9.08 -35.46
C ARG A 4 12.18 9.63 -34.30
N TYR A 5 11.53 10.21 -33.30
CA TYR A 5 12.21 10.77 -32.12
C TYR A 5 12.56 9.68 -31.10
N ILE A 6 11.67 8.71 -30.90
CA ILE A 6 11.85 7.64 -29.92
C ILE A 6 13.08 6.77 -30.21
N ILE A 7 13.43 6.60 -31.49
CA ILE A 7 14.51 5.73 -31.94
C ILE A 7 15.87 6.43 -32.05
N THR A 8 15.95 7.76 -31.86
CA THR A 8 17.26 8.43 -31.84
C THR A 8 18.02 8.06 -30.57
N PRO A 9 19.37 8.15 -30.55
CA PRO A 9 20.15 7.91 -29.34
C PRO A 9 19.66 8.73 -28.14
N GLU A 10 19.26 9.98 -28.35
CA GLU A 10 18.73 10.86 -27.30
C GLU A 10 17.36 10.39 -26.81
N GLY A 11 16.46 10.02 -27.72
CA GLY A 11 15.12 9.53 -27.38
C GLY A 11 15.15 8.20 -26.62
N ILE A 12 16.03 7.27 -27.03
CA ILE A 12 16.26 5.99 -26.33
C ILE A 12 16.83 6.26 -24.94
N SER A 13 17.86 7.09 -24.84
CA SER A 13 18.51 7.42 -23.56
C SER A 13 17.56 8.08 -22.58
N LEU A 14 16.73 9.02 -23.05
CA LEU A 14 15.71 9.67 -22.23
C LEU A 14 14.68 8.65 -21.71
N ARG A 15 14.18 7.76 -22.57
CA ARG A 15 13.23 6.71 -22.14
C ARG A 15 13.84 5.75 -21.15
N ALA A 16 15.06 5.28 -21.38
CA ALA A 16 15.76 4.42 -20.45
C ALA A 16 15.85 5.08 -19.05
N ARG A 17 16.26 6.35 -19.00
CA ARG A 17 16.32 7.13 -17.74
C ARG A 17 14.96 7.25 -17.07
N LEU A 18 13.91 7.58 -17.82
CA LEU A 18 12.55 7.71 -17.27
C LEU A 18 12.01 6.36 -16.76
N THR A 19 12.29 5.27 -17.46
CA THR A 19 11.91 3.91 -17.02
C THR A 19 12.62 3.54 -15.73
N VAL A 20 13.93 3.79 -15.62
CA VAL A 20 14.68 3.56 -14.37
C VAL A 20 14.10 4.37 -13.23
N ALA A 21 13.89 5.68 -13.42
CA ALA A 21 13.32 6.56 -12.41
C ALA A 21 11.91 6.10 -11.97
N TYR A 22 11.09 5.65 -12.92
CA TYR A 22 9.76 5.10 -12.62
C TYR A 22 9.86 3.86 -11.74
N VAL A 23 10.72 2.89 -12.10
CA VAL A 23 10.92 1.66 -11.32
C VAL A 23 11.44 1.98 -9.93
N GLU A 24 12.43 2.87 -9.81
CA GLU A 24 12.98 3.29 -8.52
C GLU A 24 11.90 3.91 -7.62
N ASN A 25 11.07 4.79 -8.18
CA ASN A 25 9.98 5.43 -7.45
C ASN A 25 8.89 4.42 -7.03
N SER A 26 8.50 3.50 -7.93
CA SER A 26 7.52 2.45 -7.60
C SER A 26 8.03 1.52 -6.49
N MET A 27 9.32 1.16 -6.53
CA MET A 27 9.95 0.35 -5.48
C MET A 27 10.08 1.10 -4.16
N HIS A 28 10.32 2.42 -4.21
CA HIS A 28 10.28 3.27 -3.02
C HIS A 28 8.88 3.28 -2.40
N LEU A 29 7.85 3.51 -3.22
CA LEU A 29 6.45 3.50 -2.77
C LEU A 29 6.09 2.16 -2.14
N TYR A 30 6.40 1.04 -2.79
CA TYR A 30 6.18 -0.30 -2.24
C TYR A 30 6.82 -0.48 -0.85
N ARG A 31 8.11 -0.14 -0.71
CA ARG A 31 8.82 -0.28 0.58
C ARG A 31 8.21 0.61 1.66
N GLU A 32 7.84 1.84 1.29
CA GLU A 32 7.22 2.82 2.18
C GLU A 32 5.85 2.33 2.68
N SER A 33 4.95 1.95 1.76
CA SER A 33 3.63 1.43 2.07
C SER A 33 3.72 0.18 2.94
N ARG A 34 4.64 -0.75 2.62
CA ARG A 34 4.85 -1.96 3.42
C ARG A 34 5.40 -1.67 4.81
N ARG A 35 6.25 -0.65 4.96
CA ARG A 35 6.72 -0.20 6.28
C ARG A 35 5.57 0.38 7.11
N GLN A 36 4.81 1.32 6.55
CA GLN A 36 3.66 1.92 7.25
C GLN A 36 2.60 0.89 7.65
N ALA A 37 2.29 -0.06 6.76
CA ALA A 37 1.35 -1.14 7.08
C ALA A 37 1.85 -2.00 8.23
N ARG A 38 3.14 -2.39 8.26
CA ARG A 38 3.71 -3.16 9.37
C ARG A 38 3.68 -2.40 10.69
N GLU A 39 4.03 -1.12 10.70
CA GLU A 39 3.97 -0.28 11.89
C GLU A 39 2.55 -0.19 12.45
N ALA A 40 1.56 0.02 11.57
CA ALA A 40 0.14 0.06 11.94
C ALA A 40 -0.36 -1.28 12.50
N LEU A 41 0.01 -2.39 11.86
CA LEU A 41 -0.36 -3.74 12.30
C LEU A 41 0.32 -4.13 13.62
N GLN A 42 1.58 -3.74 13.83
CA GLN A 42 2.26 -3.97 15.10
C GLN A 42 1.54 -3.27 16.26
N ALA A 43 1.10 -2.03 16.04
CA ALA A 43 0.31 -1.29 17.02
C ALA A 43 -1.05 -1.97 17.29
N ALA A 44 -1.71 -2.51 16.26
CA ALA A 44 -2.95 -3.26 16.41
C ALA A 44 -2.76 -4.59 17.16
N ALA A 45 -1.72 -5.35 16.85
CA ALA A 45 -1.39 -6.58 17.57
C ALA A 45 -1.17 -6.33 19.07
N GLN A 46 -0.50 -5.23 19.44
CA GLN A 46 -0.32 -4.83 20.84
C GLN A 46 -1.64 -4.50 21.56
N ARG A 47 -2.69 -4.16 20.82
CA ARG A 47 -4.05 -3.91 21.34
C ARG A 47 -4.93 -5.16 21.33
N GLY A 48 -4.42 -6.32 20.88
CA GLY A 48 -5.19 -7.56 20.77
C GLY A 48 -6.17 -7.58 19.60
N ILE A 49 -5.96 -6.72 18.59
CA ILE A 49 -6.72 -6.74 17.34
C ILE A 49 -6.13 -7.84 16.45
N HIS A 50 -7.00 -8.67 15.88
CA HIS A 50 -6.61 -9.79 15.00
C HIS A 50 -7.27 -9.76 13.62
N SER A 51 -8.34 -8.98 13.46
CA SER A 51 -9.07 -8.84 12.20
C SER A 51 -8.99 -7.39 11.73
N ILE A 52 -8.71 -7.19 10.45
CA ILE A 52 -8.45 -5.88 9.83
C ILE A 52 -9.38 -5.67 8.64
N MET A 53 -10.08 -4.54 8.64
CA MET A 53 -10.78 -4.02 7.47
C MET A 53 -9.88 -3.02 6.74
N ILE A 54 -9.87 -3.06 5.41
CA ILE A 54 -9.08 -2.14 4.59
C ILE A 54 -10.03 -1.16 3.93
N ASP A 55 -9.94 0.12 4.31
CA ASP A 55 -10.64 1.24 3.68
C ASP A 55 -9.69 1.95 2.72
N GLY A 56 -9.73 1.51 1.47
CA GLY A 56 -9.04 2.14 0.35
C GLY A 56 -8.79 1.16 -0.80
N GLU A 57 -8.22 1.68 -1.88
CA GLU A 57 -8.02 0.96 -3.13
C GLU A 57 -6.63 1.24 -3.75
N GLY A 58 -6.29 0.48 -4.80
CA GLY A 58 -5.04 0.60 -5.54
C GLY A 58 -3.85 -0.11 -4.88
N ASP A 59 -2.66 0.08 -5.46
CA ASP A 59 -1.45 -0.67 -5.12
C ASP A 59 -1.10 -0.63 -3.62
N ILE A 60 -1.36 0.48 -2.95
CA ILE A 60 -1.08 0.64 -1.52
C ILE A 60 -2.04 -0.23 -0.68
N ALA A 61 -3.30 -0.32 -1.09
CA ALA A 61 -4.28 -1.22 -0.46
C ALA A 61 -3.94 -2.68 -0.69
N ASP A 62 -3.44 -3.03 -1.87
CA ASP A 62 -3.00 -4.39 -2.15
C ASP A 62 -1.75 -4.75 -1.32
N VAL A 63 -0.79 -3.83 -1.20
CA VAL A 63 0.39 -4.01 -0.33
C VAL A 63 -0.02 -4.15 1.12
N ALA A 64 -0.95 -3.32 1.61
CA ALA A 64 -1.47 -3.41 2.97
C ALA A 64 -2.15 -4.77 3.21
N ARG A 65 -3.01 -5.20 2.28
CA ARG A 65 -3.70 -6.49 2.32
C ARG A 65 -2.73 -7.67 2.39
N LEU A 66 -1.73 -7.70 1.52
CA LEU A 66 -0.70 -8.73 1.55
C LEU A 66 0.08 -8.70 2.87
N THR A 67 0.38 -7.51 3.38
CA THR A 67 1.08 -7.36 4.67
C THR A 67 0.23 -7.89 5.83
N CYS A 68 -1.08 -7.67 5.85
CA CYS A 68 -1.98 -8.25 6.85
C CYS A 68 -1.89 -9.78 6.85
N LEU A 69 -2.03 -10.39 5.66
CA LEU A 69 -1.98 -11.85 5.50
C LEU A 69 -0.64 -12.44 5.93
N GLU A 70 0.47 -11.78 5.58
CA GLU A 70 1.82 -12.19 6.00
C GLU A 70 2.06 -12.09 7.51
N GLN A 71 1.41 -11.14 8.19
CA GLN A 71 1.49 -10.99 9.65
C GLN A 71 0.45 -11.85 10.39
N GLY A 72 -0.36 -12.63 9.68
CA GLY A 72 -1.37 -13.51 10.26
C GLY A 72 -2.66 -12.81 10.70
N PHE A 73 -2.92 -11.59 10.24
CA PHE A 73 -4.20 -10.92 10.46
C PHE A 73 -5.25 -11.45 9.48
N GLU A 74 -6.47 -11.58 9.97
CA GLU A 74 -7.63 -11.84 9.12
C GLU A 74 -8.03 -10.55 8.40
N VAL A 75 -8.24 -10.61 7.08
CA VAL A 75 -8.72 -9.45 6.32
C VAL A 75 -10.22 -9.61 6.07
N VAL A 76 -11.02 -8.76 6.70
CA VAL A 76 -12.49 -8.81 6.63
C VAL A 76 -13.04 -7.74 5.69
N SER A 77 -14.20 -8.02 5.09
CA SER A 77 -14.87 -7.12 4.14
C SER A 77 -16.01 -6.31 4.76
N ASP A 78 -16.48 -6.69 5.95
CA ASP A 78 -17.57 -6.03 6.65
C ASP A 78 -17.29 -6.01 8.16
N GLY A 79 -17.71 -4.94 8.84
CA GLY A 79 -17.37 -4.62 10.23
C GLY A 79 -18.10 -5.44 11.30
N GLN A 80 -18.56 -6.64 10.96
CA GLN A 80 -19.61 -7.34 11.73
C GLN A 80 -19.11 -8.13 12.95
N ASP A 81 -17.80 -8.20 13.22
CA ASP A 81 -17.26 -9.01 14.32
C ASP A 81 -16.21 -8.28 15.18
N GLY A 82 -16.65 -7.71 16.30
CA GLY A 82 -15.77 -7.39 17.44
C GLY A 82 -14.64 -6.39 17.16
N ALA A 83 -13.55 -6.48 17.92
CA ALA A 83 -12.42 -5.54 17.92
C ALA A 83 -11.63 -5.57 16.59
N ILE A 84 -12.22 -4.99 15.55
CA ILE A 84 -11.67 -4.84 14.21
C ILE A 84 -10.74 -3.62 14.19
N GLY A 85 -9.59 -3.70 13.51
CA GLY A 85 -8.80 -2.53 13.15
C GLY A 85 -9.15 -2.09 11.73
N ILE A 86 -9.22 -0.79 11.47
CA ILE A 86 -9.46 -0.25 10.13
C ILE A 86 -8.17 0.37 9.62
N LEU A 87 -7.64 -0.16 8.52
CA LEU A 87 -6.55 0.45 7.77
C LEU A 87 -7.13 1.43 6.75
N GLU A 88 -7.08 2.71 7.08
CA GLU A 88 -7.46 3.80 6.19
C GLU A 88 -6.31 4.19 5.27
N ILE A 89 -6.55 4.12 3.97
CA ILE A 89 -5.56 4.43 2.94
C ILE A 89 -6.02 5.68 2.20
N ARG A 90 -5.24 6.75 2.33
CA ARG A 90 -5.51 8.06 1.72
C ARG A 90 -4.24 8.58 1.04
N GLY A 91 -4.19 8.46 -0.28
CA GLY A 91 -2.96 8.71 -1.03
C GLY A 91 -1.85 7.77 -0.55
N GLN A 92 -0.66 8.31 -0.24
CA GLN A 92 0.50 7.53 0.21
C GLN A 92 0.55 7.25 1.72
N LYS A 93 -0.54 7.54 2.45
CA LYS A 93 -0.60 7.41 3.91
C LYS A 93 -1.52 6.26 4.30
N ILE A 94 -1.04 5.44 5.23
CA ILE A 94 -1.80 4.39 5.89
C ILE A 94 -2.01 4.80 7.35
N ARG A 95 -3.25 4.73 7.85
CA ARG A 95 -3.59 5.00 9.26
C ARG A 95 -4.40 3.85 9.83
N MET A 96 -4.19 3.57 11.11
CA MET A 96 -5.02 2.64 11.87
C MET A 96 -6.08 3.45 12.64
N SER A 97 -7.34 3.13 12.43
CA SER A 97 -8.47 3.59 13.24
C SER A 97 -9.20 2.37 13.85
N GLU A 98 -9.91 2.60 14.95
CA GLU A 98 -10.81 1.60 15.54
C GLU A 98 -12.23 1.91 15.07
N PRO A 99 -13.10 0.90 14.89
CA PRO A 99 -14.49 1.10 14.54
C PRO A 99 -15.14 2.00 15.58
N VAL A 100 -15.75 3.08 15.11
CA VAL A 100 -16.53 3.97 15.96
C VAL A 100 -17.67 3.13 16.54
N LYS A 101 -17.63 2.86 17.85
CA LYS A 101 -18.80 2.36 18.57
C LYS A 101 -19.80 3.51 18.63
N GLU A 102 -20.88 3.42 17.86
CA GLU A 102 -22.06 4.27 18.02
C GLU A 102 -22.79 3.95 19.33
#